data_AF-A0A1M4SZW7-F1
#
_entry.id   AF-A0A1M4SZW7-F1
#
_cell.length_a   1.000
_cell.length_b   1.000
_cell.length_c   1.000
_cell.angle_alpha   90.00
_cell.angle_beta   90.00
_cell.angle_gamma   90.00
#
_symmetry.space_group_name_H-M   'P 1'
#
loop_
_entity.id
_entity.type
_entity.pdbx_description
1 polymer ?
#
loop_
_entity_poly.entity_id
_entity_poly.type
_entity_poly.pdbx_seq_one_letter_code
_entity_poly.pdbx_strand_id
1 'polypeptide(L)'
;MKTILSFVLLLISSVAFGQNTPISKRRFKTLVSEAYQQFSLKEYDDAKKSYLEILKFVDENKVKKFSGKTEYYTSNSYINGFYTNLAKIELINKNYSEAIKYLDKKKEYPFRATCGNANARIDISMATLYSQCYIGLEKDEEALNFLIPYILDNQLGNNSEIVHLTYNLLSKNHSSENLKHQFEDSFKSLNIKKEKRNQYEYDAFSIRFLNRDIPLENWDFRDLKTQEEKEKLLREILFKSEFYTLLSK
;
A
#
# COMPACT_ATOMS: atom_id res chain seq x y z
N MET A 1 -27.83 67.05 26.44
CA MET A 1 -28.88 66.80 25.41
C MET A 1 -28.19 66.18 24.21
N LYS A 2 -28.48 64.90 23.86
CA LYS A 2 -29.53 64.49 22.90
C LYS A 2 -29.35 65.27 21.57
N THR A 3 -29.16 64.70 20.38
CA THR A 3 -29.65 63.45 19.75
C THR A 3 -29.01 63.44 18.32
N ILE A 4 -28.42 62.34 17.82
CA ILE A 4 -28.97 61.36 16.84
C ILE A 4 -28.66 61.64 15.34
N LEU A 5 -27.98 60.65 14.72
CA LEU A 5 -28.07 60.06 13.35
C LEU A 5 -27.90 60.98 12.12
N SER A 6 -27.34 60.54 10.98
CA SER A 6 -27.48 59.23 10.31
C SER A 6 -26.42 59.00 9.22
N PHE A 7 -26.02 57.72 9.07
CA PHE A 7 -25.81 56.89 7.86
C PHE A 7 -25.41 57.59 6.54
N VAL A 8 -24.40 57.12 5.79
CA VAL A 8 -24.40 55.83 5.06
C VAL A 8 -22.99 55.23 5.01
N LEU A 9 -22.83 54.02 5.56
CA LEU A 9 -21.68 53.15 5.33
C LEU A 9 -22.05 52.20 4.18
N LEU A 10 -21.29 52.23 3.08
CA LEU A 10 -21.38 51.21 2.04
C LEU A 10 -20.85 49.88 2.58
N LEU A 11 -21.74 48.91 2.72
CA LEU A 11 -21.42 47.50 2.91
C LEU A 11 -20.75 46.97 1.64
N ILE A 12 -19.42 46.79 1.69
CA ILE A 12 -18.75 45.80 0.84
C ILE A 12 -18.65 44.53 1.68
N SER A 13 -19.61 43.64 1.47
CA SER A 13 -19.58 42.26 1.92
C SER A 13 -18.45 41.51 1.21
N SER A 14 -17.24 41.65 1.73
CA SER A 14 -16.17 40.70 1.41
C SER A 14 -16.35 39.45 2.27
N VAL A 15 -16.55 38.35 1.56
CA VAL A 15 -16.76 37.00 2.06
C VAL A 15 -15.70 36.63 3.09
N ALA A 16 -16.14 36.30 4.30
CA ALA A 16 -15.27 35.77 5.36
C ALA A 16 -14.79 34.35 5.00
N PHE A 17 -13.76 34.25 4.16
CA PHE A 17 -13.02 33.00 3.95
C PHE A 17 -11.93 32.86 5.02
N GLY A 18 -12.23 32.09 6.07
CA GLY A 18 -11.28 31.29 6.84
C GLY A 18 -10.00 31.94 7.39
N GLN A 19 -10.09 32.89 8.33
CA GLN A 19 -8.91 33.51 8.95
C GLN A 19 -8.30 32.77 10.17
N ASN A 20 -8.82 31.61 10.60
CA ASN A 20 -8.32 30.94 11.82
C ASN A 20 -7.46 29.68 11.57
N THR A 21 -6.63 29.66 10.53
CA THR A 21 -5.64 28.59 10.35
C THR A 21 -4.23 29.10 10.72
N PRO A 22 -3.51 28.47 11.66
CA PRO A 22 -2.15 28.86 12.00
C PRO A 22 -1.25 28.89 10.76
N ILE A 23 -0.37 29.89 10.65
CA ILE A 23 0.52 30.10 9.48
C ILE A 23 1.30 28.82 9.12
N SER A 24 1.74 28.05 10.12
CA SER A 24 2.41 26.76 9.95
C SER A 24 1.54 25.71 9.25
N LYS A 25 0.23 25.66 9.53
CA LYS A 25 -0.71 24.73 8.90
C LYS A 25 -1.03 25.14 7.46
N ARG A 26 -1.13 26.44 7.16
CA ARG A 26 -1.30 26.92 5.78
C ARG A 26 -0.05 26.60 4.95
N ARG A 27 1.14 26.90 5.47
CA ARG A 27 2.42 26.59 4.81
C ARG A 27 2.56 25.09 4.52
N PHE A 28 2.27 24.23 5.50
CA PHE A 28 2.30 22.78 5.30
C PHE A 28 1.38 22.34 4.17
N LYS A 29 0.12 22.82 4.15
CA LYS A 29 -0.83 22.48 3.07
C LYS A 29 -0.33 22.92 1.69
N THR A 30 0.23 24.12 1.58
CA THR A 30 0.80 24.63 0.32
C THR A 30 1.94 23.74 -0.17
N LEU A 31 2.91 23.44 0.68
CA LEU A 31 4.04 22.57 0.32
C LEU A 31 3.56 21.19 -0.14
N VAL A 32 2.61 20.59 0.59
CA VAL A 32 2.04 19.29 0.23
C VAL A 32 1.38 19.33 -1.14
N SER A 33 0.54 20.33 -1.41
CA SER A 33 -0.13 20.50 -2.71
C SER A 33 0.87 20.65 -3.85
N GLU A 34 1.91 21.46 -3.67
CA GLU A 34 2.98 21.66 -4.66
C GLU A 34 3.73 20.36 -4.97
N ALA A 35 4.17 19.63 -3.94
CA ALA A 35 4.90 18.38 -4.13
C ALA A 35 4.09 17.33 -4.90
N TYR A 36 2.79 17.19 -4.58
CA TYR A 36 1.91 16.30 -5.32
C TYR A 36 1.68 16.76 -6.77
N GLN A 37 1.55 18.06 -7.01
CA GLN A 37 1.39 18.60 -8.36
C GLN A 37 2.64 18.33 -9.22
N GLN A 38 3.83 18.62 -8.72
CA GLN A 38 5.10 18.31 -9.39
C GLN A 38 5.21 16.81 -9.71
N PHE A 39 4.88 15.95 -8.75
CA PHE A 39 4.88 14.50 -8.96
C PHE A 39 3.91 14.09 -10.08
N SER A 40 2.69 14.63 -10.08
CA SER A 40 1.68 14.35 -11.11
C SER A 40 2.07 14.87 -12.49
N LEU A 41 2.81 15.98 -12.56
CA LEU A 41 3.39 16.53 -13.80
C LEU A 41 4.67 15.84 -14.24
N LYS A 42 5.14 14.82 -13.49
CA LYS A 42 6.39 14.08 -13.73
C LYS A 42 7.66 14.94 -13.60
N GLU A 43 7.57 16.04 -12.86
CA GLU A 43 8.70 16.89 -12.48
C GLU A 43 9.41 16.25 -11.28
N TYR A 44 9.98 15.05 -11.48
CA TYR A 44 10.41 14.18 -10.38
C TYR A 44 11.54 14.76 -9.52
N ASP A 45 12.46 15.51 -10.11
CA ASP A 45 13.54 16.15 -9.37
C ASP A 45 13.01 17.23 -8.42
N ASP A 46 12.04 18.03 -8.86
CA ASP A 46 11.44 19.08 -8.05
C ASP A 46 10.48 18.48 -7.02
N ALA A 47 9.68 17.48 -7.40
CA ALA A 47 8.86 16.73 -6.47
C ALA A 47 9.69 16.12 -5.33
N LYS A 48 10.87 15.55 -5.64
CA LYS A 48 11.79 15.00 -4.64
C LYS A 48 12.25 16.07 -3.67
N LYS A 49 12.71 17.23 -4.16
CA LYS A 49 13.13 18.36 -3.31
C LYS A 49 12.00 18.79 -2.39
N SER A 50 10.79 18.96 -2.92
CA SER A 50 9.62 19.37 -2.16
C SER A 50 9.23 18.36 -1.08
N TYR A 51 9.25 17.05 -1.39
CA TYR A 51 8.99 16.02 -0.38
C TYR A 51 10.03 16.02 0.75
N LEU A 52 11.32 16.19 0.43
CA LEU A 52 12.38 16.28 1.42
C LEU A 52 12.24 17.54 2.28
N GLU A 53 11.88 18.69 1.69
CA GLU A 53 11.60 19.92 2.43
C GLU A 53 10.41 19.73 3.39
N ILE A 54 9.33 19.09 2.95
CA ILE A 54 8.17 18.80 3.80
C ILE A 54 8.59 17.92 4.99
N LEU A 55 9.38 16.88 4.75
CA LEU A 55 9.86 15.99 5.83
C LEU A 55 10.71 16.75 6.85
N LYS A 56 11.61 17.63 6.38
CA LYS A 56 12.39 18.52 7.24
C LYS A 56 11.50 19.45 8.05
N PHE A 57 10.52 20.09 7.41
CA PHE A 57 9.54 20.94 8.08
C PHE A 57 8.78 20.19 9.18
N VAL A 58 8.35 18.95 8.91
CA VAL A 58 7.66 18.09 9.87
C VAL A 58 8.52 17.80 11.10
N ASP A 59 9.80 17.49 10.90
CA ASP A 59 10.76 17.19 11.97
C ASP A 59 11.04 18.43 12.84
N GLU A 60 11.42 19.55 12.21
CA GLU A 60 11.74 20.81 12.88
C GLU A 60 10.57 21.35 13.71
N ASN A 61 9.35 21.23 13.19
CA ASN A 61 8.14 21.74 13.84
C ASN A 61 7.49 20.70 14.77
N LYS A 62 8.12 19.53 14.97
CA LYS A 62 7.62 18.41 15.77
C LYS A 62 6.14 18.17 15.53
N VAL A 63 5.74 18.09 14.26
CA VAL A 63 4.33 17.95 13.86
C VAL A 63 3.84 16.54 14.24
N LYS A 64 3.52 16.37 15.52
CA LYS A 64 3.22 15.06 16.10
C LYS A 64 1.82 14.58 15.74
N LYS A 65 0.85 15.50 15.61
CA LYS A 65 -0.53 15.23 15.16
C LYS A 65 -1.18 16.52 14.65
N PHE A 66 -1.66 16.55 13.41
CA PHE A 66 -2.78 17.45 13.05
C PHE A 66 -4.07 16.82 13.60
N SER A 67 -4.22 16.79 14.93
CA SER A 67 -5.40 16.21 15.56
C SER A 67 -6.54 17.23 15.58
N GLY A 68 -7.30 17.29 14.50
CA GLY A 68 -8.69 17.75 14.52
C GLY A 68 -9.61 16.53 14.54
N LYS A 69 -10.71 16.58 15.31
CA LYS A 69 -11.75 15.53 15.32
C LYS A 69 -12.41 15.29 13.94
N THR A 70 -12.05 16.09 12.94
CA THR A 70 -12.55 16.06 11.56
C THR A 70 -11.45 15.86 10.51
N GLU A 71 -10.16 15.81 10.89
CA GLU A 71 -9.04 15.57 9.96
C GLU A 71 -8.62 14.10 10.06
N TYR A 72 -9.29 13.25 9.27
CA TYR A 72 -9.11 11.79 9.20
C TYR A 72 -7.71 11.32 8.75
N TYR A 73 -6.77 12.23 8.50
CA TYR A 73 -5.40 11.91 8.11
C TYR A 73 -4.43 12.37 9.19
N THR A 74 -3.89 11.39 9.93
CA THR A 74 -2.80 11.64 10.87
C THR A 74 -1.56 12.14 10.11
N SER A 75 -0.67 12.88 10.78
CA SER A 75 0.66 13.23 10.25
C SER A 75 1.38 11.99 9.68
N ASN A 76 1.19 10.81 10.29
CA ASN A 76 1.77 9.57 9.81
C ASN A 76 1.28 9.16 8.42
N SER A 77 0.00 9.36 8.09
CA SER A 77 -0.52 9.01 6.75
C SER A 77 0.14 9.86 5.65
N TYR A 78 0.32 11.15 5.91
CA TYR A 78 1.05 12.05 5.00
C TYR A 78 2.52 11.65 4.87
N ILE A 79 3.20 11.44 5.99
CA ILE A 79 4.63 11.05 6.00
C ILE A 79 4.82 9.71 5.28
N ASN A 80 3.93 8.74 5.49
CA ASN A 80 3.93 7.47 4.75
C ASN A 80 3.82 7.69 3.24
N GLY A 81 2.90 8.58 2.83
CA GLY A 81 2.70 8.97 1.44
C GLY A 81 3.94 9.63 0.84
N PHE A 82 4.61 10.53 1.57
CA PHE A 82 5.82 11.20 1.10
C PHE A 82 6.96 10.20 0.88
N TYR A 83 7.23 9.31 1.84
CA TYR A 83 8.24 8.26 1.66
C TYR A 83 7.89 7.29 0.53
N THR A 84 6.61 6.98 0.34
CA THR A 84 6.16 6.15 -0.79
C THR A 84 6.44 6.83 -2.14
N ASN A 85 6.19 8.14 -2.24
CA ASN A 85 6.46 8.88 -3.47
C ASN A 85 7.96 9.10 -3.72
N LEU A 86 8.75 9.33 -2.67
CA LEU A 86 10.21 9.36 -2.76
C LEU A 86 10.75 8.02 -3.28
N ALA A 87 10.26 6.90 -2.76
CA ALA A 87 10.65 5.58 -3.26
C ALA A 87 10.28 5.37 -4.73
N LYS A 88 9.09 5.82 -5.17
CA LYS A 88 8.69 5.78 -6.58
C LYS A 88 9.61 6.61 -7.48
N ILE A 89 10.01 7.80 -7.02
CA ILE A 89 10.97 8.64 -7.75
C ILE A 89 12.31 7.92 -7.88
N GLU A 90 12.85 7.37 -6.80
CA GLU A 90 14.12 6.65 -6.85
C GLU A 90 14.04 5.39 -7.72
N LEU A 91 12.91 4.68 -7.71
CA LEU A 91 12.68 3.55 -8.59
C LEU A 91 12.73 3.97 -10.07
N ILE A 92 12.07 5.07 -10.44
CA ILE A 92 12.10 5.65 -11.80
C ILE A 92 13.54 6.01 -12.19
N ASN A 93 14.29 6.58 -11.26
CA ASN A 93 15.70 6.94 -11.43
C ASN A 93 16.66 5.74 -11.36
N LYS A 94 16.14 4.51 -11.21
CA LYS A 94 16.91 3.27 -11.04
C LYS A 94 17.83 3.25 -9.82
N ASN A 95 17.59 4.10 -8.83
CA ASN A 95 18.29 4.14 -7.55
C ASN A 95 17.64 3.17 -6.57
N TYR A 96 17.64 1.88 -6.90
CA TYR A 96 16.85 0.86 -6.22
C TYR A 96 17.16 0.72 -4.71
N SER A 97 18.43 0.82 -4.32
CA SER A 97 18.81 0.77 -2.91
C SER A 97 18.27 1.96 -2.11
N GLU A 98 18.22 3.15 -2.73
CA GLU A 98 17.67 4.34 -2.08
C GLU A 98 16.14 4.27 -1.99
N ALA A 99 15.49 3.73 -3.04
CA ALA A 99 14.06 3.44 -3.00
C ALA A 99 13.71 2.54 -1.80
N ILE A 100 14.46 1.45 -1.60
CA ILE A 100 14.28 0.53 -0.46
C ILE A 100 14.44 1.27 0.87
N LYS A 101 15.45 2.14 1.03
CA LYS A 101 15.61 2.93 2.27
C LYS A 101 14.37 3.77 2.58
N TYR A 102 13.78 4.43 1.59
CA TYR A 102 12.54 5.18 1.79
C TYR A 102 11.37 4.26 2.13
N LEU A 103 11.27 3.10 1.48
CA LEU A 103 10.22 2.12 1.80
C LEU A 103 10.34 1.56 3.21
N ASP A 104 11.56 1.37 3.71
CA ASP A 104 11.81 0.94 5.09
C ASP A 104 11.49 2.07 6.06
N LYS A 105 11.91 3.31 5.76
CA LYS A 105 11.65 4.47 6.60
C LYS A 105 10.15 4.72 6.80
N LYS A 106 9.33 4.46 5.78
CA LYS A 106 7.87 4.61 5.86
C LYS A 106 7.23 3.71 6.92
N LYS A 107 7.85 2.58 7.28
CA LYS A 107 7.31 1.62 8.26
C LYS A 107 7.19 2.23 9.66
N GLU A 108 8.02 3.23 9.96
CA GLU A 108 7.94 4.02 11.20
C GLU A 108 6.65 4.89 11.26
N TYR A 109 6.00 5.10 10.12
CA TYR A 109 4.80 5.93 9.97
C TYR A 109 3.66 5.09 9.36
N PRO A 110 3.09 4.13 10.10
CA PRO A 110 2.11 3.21 9.54
C PRO A 110 0.87 3.94 9.04
N PHE A 111 0.50 3.70 7.78
CA PHE A 111 -0.80 4.09 7.26
C PHE A 111 -1.86 3.16 7.84
N ARG A 112 -3.01 3.71 8.23
CA ARG A 112 -4.16 2.95 8.70
C ARG A 112 -5.37 3.30 7.87
N ALA A 113 -5.76 2.41 6.97
CA ALA A 113 -7.05 2.51 6.31
C ALA A 113 -8.14 1.98 7.23
N THR A 114 -9.32 2.58 7.19
CA THR A 114 -10.50 2.12 7.92
C THR A 114 -11.20 0.95 7.22
N CYS A 115 -10.99 0.77 5.92
CA CYS A 115 -11.58 -0.32 5.13
C CYS A 115 -10.55 -1.38 4.72
N GLY A 116 -10.96 -2.66 4.74
CA GLY A 116 -10.12 -3.80 4.37
C GLY A 116 -9.52 -3.68 2.97
N ASN A 117 -10.34 -3.28 1.99
CA ASN A 117 -9.93 -3.16 0.58
C ASN A 117 -8.80 -2.15 0.38
N ALA A 118 -8.82 -1.04 1.13
CA ALA A 118 -7.74 -0.06 1.04
C ALA A 118 -6.43 -0.60 1.65
N ASN A 119 -6.49 -1.40 2.72
CA ASN A 119 -5.31 -2.05 3.26
C ASN A 119 -4.75 -3.07 2.25
N ALA A 120 -5.59 -3.95 1.70
CA ALA A 120 -5.17 -4.92 0.69
C ALA A 120 -4.50 -4.27 -0.54
N ARG A 121 -5.08 -3.19 -1.08
CA ARG A 121 -4.48 -2.45 -2.20
C ARG A 121 -3.12 -1.84 -1.85
N ILE A 122 -2.95 -1.37 -0.62
CA ILE A 122 -1.67 -0.83 -0.15
C ILE A 122 -0.64 -1.95 -0.03
N ASP A 123 -1.03 -3.11 0.52
CA ASP A 123 -0.14 -4.24 0.68
C ASP A 123 0.35 -4.77 -0.68
N ILE A 124 -0.55 -4.96 -1.65
CA ILE A 124 -0.21 -5.30 -3.04
C ILE A 124 0.69 -4.24 -3.65
N SER A 125 0.31 -2.95 -3.57
CA SER A 125 1.14 -1.86 -4.11
C SER A 125 2.53 -1.84 -3.48
N MET A 126 2.66 -2.25 -2.22
CA MET A 126 3.94 -2.30 -1.55
C MET A 126 4.78 -3.49 -1.92
N ALA A 127 4.18 -4.67 -2.03
CA ALA A 127 4.83 -5.85 -2.58
C ALA A 127 5.40 -5.57 -3.98
N THR A 128 4.63 -4.91 -4.85
CA THR A 128 5.09 -4.48 -6.16
C THR A 128 6.30 -3.54 -6.08
N LEU A 129 6.26 -2.49 -5.25
CA LEU A 129 7.38 -1.55 -5.15
C LEU A 129 8.66 -2.20 -4.63
N TYR A 130 8.58 -3.02 -3.57
CA TYR A 130 9.75 -3.74 -3.05
C TYR A 130 10.31 -4.70 -4.09
N SER A 131 9.45 -5.50 -4.72
CA SER A 131 9.89 -6.48 -5.72
C SER A 131 10.55 -5.81 -6.92
N GLN A 132 9.99 -4.73 -7.46
CA GLN A 132 10.61 -3.96 -8.56
C GLN A 132 12.00 -3.44 -8.18
N CYS A 133 12.20 -2.99 -6.94
CA CYS A 133 13.52 -2.59 -6.46
C CYS A 133 14.50 -3.77 -6.40
N TYR A 134 14.08 -4.92 -5.88
CA TYR A 134 14.93 -6.11 -5.80
C TYR A 134 15.26 -6.70 -7.17
N ILE A 135 14.31 -6.71 -8.09
CA ILE A 135 14.54 -7.09 -9.50
C ILE A 135 15.59 -6.17 -10.13
N GLY A 136 15.48 -4.86 -9.92
CA GLY A 136 16.46 -3.88 -10.40
C GLY A 136 17.86 -4.07 -9.81
N LEU A 137 17.97 -4.71 -8.64
CA LEU A 137 19.23 -5.09 -8.00
C LEU A 137 19.70 -6.50 -8.36
N GLU A 138 19.04 -7.17 -9.30
CA GLU A 138 19.31 -8.57 -9.69
C GLU A 138 19.15 -9.57 -8.53
N LYS A 139 18.26 -9.25 -7.58
CA LYS A 139 17.95 -10.04 -6.38
C LYS A 139 16.58 -10.72 -6.51
N ASP A 140 16.48 -11.64 -7.45
CA ASP A 140 15.21 -12.26 -7.85
C ASP A 140 14.54 -13.05 -6.68
N GLU A 141 15.30 -13.75 -5.85
CA GLU A 141 14.75 -14.49 -4.70
C GLU A 141 14.15 -13.57 -3.62
N GLU A 142 14.80 -12.43 -3.36
CA GLU A 142 14.26 -11.41 -2.49
C GLU A 142 13.00 -10.78 -3.07
N ALA A 143 12.96 -10.53 -4.39
CA ALA A 143 11.74 -10.06 -5.04
C ALA A 143 10.58 -11.06 -4.89
N LEU A 144 10.86 -12.36 -5.06
CA LEU A 144 9.87 -13.43 -4.90
C LEU A 144 9.32 -13.54 -3.47
N ASN A 145 10.09 -13.16 -2.45
CA ASN A 145 9.58 -13.08 -1.07
C ASN A 145 8.45 -12.05 -0.90
N PHE A 146 8.44 -11.00 -1.72
CA PHE A 146 7.36 -10.00 -1.72
C PHE A 146 6.23 -10.37 -2.67
N LEU A 147 6.54 -11.02 -3.79
CA LEU A 147 5.55 -11.33 -4.82
C LEU A 147 4.67 -12.55 -4.48
N ILE A 148 5.29 -13.68 -4.15
CA ILE A 148 4.58 -14.98 -3.99
C ILE A 148 3.41 -14.92 -3.01
N PRO A 149 3.48 -14.24 -1.85
CA PRO A 149 2.35 -14.16 -0.92
C PRO A 149 1.07 -13.55 -1.52
N TYR A 150 1.17 -12.80 -2.62
CA TYR A 150 0.05 -12.07 -3.22
C TYR A 150 -0.34 -12.57 -4.63
N ILE A 151 0.11 -13.77 -5.03
CA ILE A 151 -0.20 -14.33 -6.37
C ILE A 151 -1.62 -14.87 -6.50
N LEU A 152 -2.32 -15.06 -5.37
CA LEU A 152 -3.74 -15.40 -5.36
C LEU A 152 -4.57 -14.13 -5.20
N ASP A 153 -5.64 -14.04 -5.99
CA ASP A 153 -6.59 -12.94 -5.89
C ASP A 153 -7.31 -12.99 -4.53
N ASN A 154 -7.23 -11.90 -3.77
CA ASN A 154 -7.95 -11.76 -2.51
C ASN A 154 -9.32 -11.10 -2.67
N GLN A 155 -9.74 -10.74 -3.89
CA GLN A 155 -10.96 -10.01 -4.24
C GLN A 155 -11.04 -8.58 -3.69
N LEU A 156 -9.97 -8.09 -3.06
CA LEU A 156 -9.91 -6.78 -2.40
C LEU A 156 -9.04 -5.78 -3.18
N GLY A 157 -8.09 -6.29 -3.98
CA GLY A 157 -7.25 -5.50 -4.87
C GLY A 157 -6.80 -6.29 -6.09
N ASN A 158 -6.60 -5.62 -7.22
CA ASN A 158 -6.04 -6.24 -8.42
C ASN A 158 -4.58 -6.64 -8.15
N ASN A 159 -4.24 -7.91 -8.35
CA ASN A 159 -2.91 -8.47 -8.18
C ASN A 159 -2.26 -8.96 -9.50
N SER A 160 -2.83 -8.65 -10.67
CA SER A 160 -2.35 -9.16 -11.97
C SER A 160 -0.90 -8.76 -12.26
N GLU A 161 -0.47 -7.55 -11.85
CA GLU A 161 0.94 -7.15 -11.98
C GLU A 161 1.88 -8.07 -11.18
N ILE A 162 1.51 -8.42 -9.94
CA ILE A 162 2.28 -9.35 -9.10
C ILE A 162 2.32 -10.74 -9.75
N VAL A 163 1.18 -11.22 -10.25
CA VAL A 163 1.08 -12.52 -10.92
C VAL A 163 2.02 -12.61 -12.12
N HIS A 164 1.99 -11.60 -12.99
CA HIS A 164 2.86 -11.54 -14.17
C HIS A 164 4.34 -11.39 -13.81
N LEU A 165 4.68 -10.54 -12.84
CA LEU A 165 6.07 -10.40 -12.36
C LEU A 165 6.58 -11.73 -11.80
N THR A 166 5.78 -12.41 -10.98
CA THR A 166 6.14 -13.72 -10.40
C THR A 166 6.37 -14.76 -11.50
N TYR A 167 5.45 -14.87 -12.45
CA TYR A 167 5.56 -15.81 -13.56
C TYR A 167 6.83 -15.55 -14.37
N ASN A 168 7.10 -14.30 -14.74
CA ASN A 168 8.27 -13.94 -15.53
C ASN A 168 9.58 -14.25 -14.79
N LEU A 169 9.65 -14.00 -13.48
CA LEU A 169 10.84 -14.30 -12.68
C LEU A 169 11.09 -15.80 -12.57
N LEU A 170 10.07 -16.58 -12.22
CA LEU A 170 10.21 -18.02 -12.06
C LEU A 170 10.52 -18.72 -13.39
N SER A 171 9.95 -18.24 -14.50
CA SER A 171 10.16 -18.80 -15.84
C SER A 171 11.59 -18.65 -16.36
N LYS A 172 12.43 -17.82 -15.72
CA LYS A 172 13.86 -17.72 -16.07
C LYS A 172 14.60 -19.04 -15.80
N ASN A 173 14.22 -19.76 -14.74
CA ASN A 173 14.96 -20.91 -14.22
C ASN A 173 14.11 -22.18 -14.06
N HIS A 174 12.81 -22.12 -14.32
CA HIS A 174 11.90 -23.25 -14.19
C HIS A 174 11.00 -23.38 -15.43
N SER A 175 10.69 -24.62 -15.80
CA SER A 175 9.67 -24.88 -16.82
C SER A 175 8.27 -24.66 -16.25
N SER A 176 7.33 -24.19 -17.10
CA SER A 176 5.93 -24.01 -16.72
C SER A 176 5.30 -25.29 -16.19
N GLU A 177 5.60 -26.44 -16.80
CA GLU A 177 5.11 -27.76 -16.35
C GLU A 177 5.55 -28.10 -14.92
N ASN A 178 6.83 -27.87 -14.60
CA ASN A 178 7.36 -28.12 -13.26
C ASN A 178 6.76 -27.15 -12.23
N LEU A 179 6.65 -25.86 -12.59
CA LEU A 179 6.01 -24.87 -11.73
C LEU A 179 4.53 -25.19 -11.49
N LYS A 180 3.81 -25.63 -12.53
CA LYS A 180 2.42 -26.05 -12.45
C LYS A 180 2.24 -27.19 -11.47
N HIS A 181 3.04 -28.26 -11.61
CA HIS A 181 2.99 -29.40 -10.68
C HIS A 181 3.25 -28.97 -9.23
N GLN A 182 4.29 -28.17 -8.99
CA GLN A 182 4.59 -27.66 -7.65
C GLN A 182 3.47 -26.75 -7.11
N PHE A 183 2.82 -25.98 -7.97
CA PHE A 183 1.70 -25.15 -7.58
C PHE A 183 0.48 -26.00 -7.24
N GLU A 184 0.11 -26.98 -8.04
CA GLU A 184 -0.96 -27.94 -7.73
C GLU A 184 -0.70 -28.68 -6.41
N ASP A 185 0.55 -29.11 -6.20
CA ASP A 185 0.97 -29.77 -4.96
C ASP A 185 0.76 -28.87 -3.72
N SER A 186 0.98 -27.56 -3.85
CA SER A 186 0.79 -26.63 -2.74
C SER A 186 -0.67 -26.60 -2.23
N PHE A 187 -1.65 -26.92 -3.08
CA PHE A 187 -3.07 -26.99 -2.71
C PHE A 187 -3.49 -28.32 -2.10
N LYS A 188 -2.60 -29.32 -2.03
CA LYS A 188 -2.89 -30.61 -1.37
C LYS A 188 -2.87 -30.51 0.16
N SER A 189 -2.26 -29.46 0.71
CA SER A 189 -2.16 -29.25 2.16
C SER A 189 -2.63 -27.85 2.55
N LEU A 190 -3.62 -27.79 3.45
CA LEU A 190 -4.06 -26.56 4.09
C LEU A 190 -3.32 -26.35 5.40
N ASN A 191 -2.56 -25.26 5.50
CA ASN A 191 -1.95 -24.85 6.75
C ASN A 191 -2.92 -23.95 7.51
N ILE A 192 -3.21 -24.32 8.76
CA ILE A 192 -4.09 -23.56 9.66
C ILE A 192 -3.24 -23.10 10.84
N LYS A 193 -3.14 -21.79 11.03
CA LYS A 193 -2.45 -21.17 12.16
C LYS A 193 -3.44 -20.32 12.93
N LYS A 194 -3.42 -20.42 14.26
CA LYS A 194 -4.15 -19.50 15.12
C LYS A 194 -3.43 -18.18 15.20
N GLU A 195 -4.09 -17.10 14.79
CA GLU A 195 -3.57 -15.74 14.90
C GLU A 195 -4.37 -14.94 15.92
N LYS A 196 -3.67 -14.07 16.64
CA LYS A 196 -4.28 -13.14 17.58
C LYS A 196 -4.06 -11.72 17.11
N ARG A 197 -5.16 -11.01 16.81
CA ARG A 197 -5.15 -9.59 16.49
C ARG A 197 -5.97 -8.83 17.52
N ASN A 198 -5.27 -8.06 18.36
CA ASN A 198 -5.85 -7.40 19.54
C ASN A 198 -6.50 -8.43 20.48
N GLN A 199 -7.82 -8.36 20.63
CA GLN A 199 -8.63 -9.24 21.48
C GLN A 199 -9.25 -10.42 20.72
N TYR A 200 -9.09 -10.48 19.39
CA TYR A 200 -9.69 -11.51 18.56
C TYR A 200 -8.65 -12.57 18.21
N GLU A 201 -9.03 -13.83 18.39
CA GLU A 201 -8.31 -15.01 17.91
C GLU A 201 -9.09 -15.56 16.70
N TYR A 202 -8.38 -15.85 15.61
CA TYR A 202 -8.98 -16.43 14.42
C TYR A 202 -8.02 -17.43 13.77
N ASP A 203 -8.58 -18.35 13.01
CA ASP A 203 -7.81 -19.25 12.16
C ASP A 203 -7.40 -18.50 10.88
N ALA A 204 -6.09 -18.48 10.63
CA ALA A 204 -5.46 -18.01 9.41
C ALA A 204 -5.13 -19.23 8.54
N PHE A 205 -5.57 -19.17 7.28
CA PHE A 205 -5.44 -20.26 6.32
C PHE A 205 -4.35 -19.90 5.31
N SER A 206 -3.50 -20.86 4.95
CA SER A 206 -2.47 -20.67 3.94
C SER A 206 -2.13 -21.98 3.23
N ILE A 207 -1.56 -21.86 2.04
CA ILE A 207 -0.84 -22.94 1.35
C ILE A 207 0.65 -22.61 1.35
N ARG A 208 1.50 -23.59 1.01
CA ARG A 208 2.95 -23.38 0.92
C ARG A 208 3.45 -23.65 -0.50
N PHE A 209 3.99 -22.63 -1.15
CA PHE A 209 4.55 -22.71 -2.49
C PHE A 209 5.98 -22.17 -2.50
N LEU A 210 6.92 -22.95 -3.05
CA LEU A 210 8.36 -22.59 -3.10
C LEU A 210 8.89 -22.07 -1.74
N ASN A 211 8.57 -22.80 -0.67
CA ASN A 211 8.93 -22.49 0.73
C ASN A 211 8.35 -21.19 1.31
N ARG A 212 7.33 -20.61 0.69
CA ARG A 212 6.66 -19.39 1.16
C ARG A 212 5.20 -19.69 1.47
N ASP A 213 4.70 -19.12 2.55
CA ASP A 213 3.28 -19.18 2.88
C ASP A 213 2.53 -18.22 1.96
N ILE A 214 1.48 -18.72 1.30
CA ILE A 214 0.52 -17.90 0.54
C ILE A 214 -0.76 -17.84 1.37
N PRO A 215 -1.11 -16.67 1.94
CA PRO A 215 -2.35 -16.49 2.68
C PRO A 215 -3.58 -16.75 1.79
N LEU A 216 -4.56 -17.45 2.34
CA LEU A 216 -5.87 -17.62 1.73
C LEU A 216 -6.85 -16.67 2.43
N GLU A 217 -7.05 -15.48 1.88
CA GLU A 217 -7.94 -14.45 2.45
C GLU A 217 -9.44 -14.73 2.22
N ASN A 218 -9.81 -15.97 1.84
CA ASN A 218 -11.19 -16.35 1.67
C ASN A 218 -11.86 -16.63 3.03
N TRP A 219 -12.87 -15.84 3.36
CA TRP A 219 -13.63 -15.93 4.61
C TRP A 219 -14.43 -17.23 4.72
N ASP A 220 -14.79 -17.83 3.58
CA ASP A 220 -15.59 -19.06 3.51
C ASP A 220 -14.94 -20.22 4.28
N PHE A 221 -13.60 -20.28 4.33
CA PHE A 221 -12.88 -21.33 5.08
C PHE A 221 -13.28 -21.42 6.56
N ARG A 222 -13.76 -20.33 7.16
CA ARG A 222 -14.19 -20.29 8.56
C ARG A 222 -15.54 -20.98 8.78
N ASP A 223 -16.37 -21.03 7.74
CA ASP A 223 -17.71 -21.58 7.80
C ASP A 223 -17.75 -23.07 7.40
N LEU A 224 -16.69 -23.56 6.71
CA LEU A 224 -16.58 -24.96 6.28
C LEU A 224 -16.24 -25.89 7.45
N LYS A 225 -17.06 -26.94 7.61
CA LYS A 225 -16.97 -27.86 8.75
C LYS A 225 -16.22 -29.14 8.42
N THR A 226 -16.28 -29.58 7.17
CA THR A 226 -15.70 -30.85 6.73
C THR A 226 -14.40 -30.64 5.95
N GLN A 227 -13.58 -31.69 5.92
CA GLN A 227 -12.36 -31.70 5.12
C GLN A 227 -12.65 -31.66 3.62
N GLU A 228 -13.70 -32.37 3.18
CA GLU A 228 -14.11 -32.44 1.77
C GLU A 228 -14.54 -31.05 1.24
N GLU A 229 -15.30 -30.28 2.03
CA GLU A 229 -15.67 -28.91 1.67
C GLU A 229 -14.43 -28.01 1.50
N LYS A 230 -13.45 -28.13 2.40
CA LYS A 230 -12.20 -27.35 2.35
C LYS A 230 -11.37 -27.71 1.12
N GLU A 231 -11.26 -29.00 0.80
CA GLU A 231 -10.58 -29.48 -0.41
C GLU A 231 -11.27 -29.01 -1.68
N LYS A 232 -12.61 -29.00 -1.70
CA LYS A 232 -13.37 -28.44 -2.82
C LYS A 232 -13.06 -26.96 -3.01
N LEU A 233 -13.10 -26.17 -1.94
CA LEU A 233 -12.79 -24.74 -2.01
C LEU A 233 -11.34 -24.48 -2.47
N LEU A 234 -10.38 -25.28 -1.99
CA LEU A 234 -8.99 -25.19 -2.45
C LEU A 234 -8.86 -25.43 -3.96
N ARG A 235 -9.53 -26.45 -4.49
CA ARG A 235 -9.56 -26.70 -5.94
C ARG A 235 -10.17 -25.53 -6.70
N GLU A 236 -11.25 -24.93 -6.20
CA GLU A 236 -11.85 -23.76 -6.83
C GLU A 236 -10.90 -22.56 -6.85
N ILE A 237 -10.17 -22.30 -5.76
CA ILE A 237 -9.17 -21.22 -5.70
C ILE A 237 -8.04 -21.49 -6.70
N LEU A 238 -7.52 -22.72 -6.75
CA LEU A 238 -6.48 -23.12 -7.70
C LEU A 238 -6.92 -22.86 -9.15
N PHE A 239 -8.09 -23.35 -9.55
CA PHE A 239 -8.55 -23.24 -10.95
C PHE A 239 -8.98 -21.81 -11.33
N LYS A 240 -9.35 -20.97 -10.37
CA LYS A 240 -9.63 -19.54 -10.60
C LYS A 240 -8.36 -18.68 -10.58
N SER A 241 -7.21 -19.22 -10.19
CA SER A 241 -5.96 -18.47 -10.11
C SER A 241 -5.46 -18.04 -11.50
N GLU A 242 -5.21 -16.74 -11.66
CA GLU A 242 -4.55 -16.20 -12.85
C GLU A 242 -3.15 -16.81 -13.02
N PHE A 243 -2.42 -17.00 -11.91
CA PHE A 243 -1.09 -17.62 -11.93
C PHE A 243 -1.15 -19.06 -12.46
N TYR A 244 -2.09 -19.89 -11.98
CA TYR A 244 -2.29 -21.24 -12.51
C TYR A 244 -2.66 -21.25 -14.01
N THR A 245 -3.46 -20.27 -14.44
CA THR A 245 -3.82 -20.10 -15.85
C THR A 245 -2.61 -19.79 -16.71
N LEU A 246 -1.68 -18.94 -16.24
CA LEU A 246 -0.42 -18.66 -16.95
C LEU A 246 0.48 -19.88 -17.05
N LEU A 247 0.55 -20.70 -16.00
CA LEU A 247 1.33 -21.93 -15.98
C LEU A 247 0.77 -23.04 -16.90
N SER A 248 -0.48 -22.93 -17.31
CA SER A 248 -1.20 -23.93 -18.12
C SER A 248 -1.28 -23.58 -19.62
N LYS A 249 -0.63 -22.50 -20.05
CA LYS A 249 -0.51 -22.11 -21.46
C LYS A 249 0.68 -22.80 -22.10
#